data_AF-A0A3B0CBJ2-F1
#
_entry.id   AF-A0A3B0CBJ2-F1
#
_cell.length_a   1.000
_cell.length_b   1.000
_cell.length_c   1.000
_cell.angle_alpha   90.00
_cell.angle_beta   90.00
_cell.angle_gamma   90.00
#
_symmetry.space_group_name_H-M   'P 1'
#
loop_
_entity.id
_entity.type
_entity.pdbx_description
1 polymer ?
#
loop_
_entity_poly.entity_id
_entity_poly.type
_entity_poly.pdbx_seq_one_letter_code
_entity_poly.pdbx_strand_id
1 'polypeptide(L)'
;MNIVVGLVGPSDTVALVQQVGKEWEGRIRLVPFVYEDVEEVATIVTGNRGGIDVWLFTGRLAYELGIPHLPEGGALMIRSSGSALMKALFEAVRTRGIPGRFSLDSLPEAEVAETLDELRLHESVPIVHPERGYIPSVELVRFHESLYQSGEAELCITHRGHVYEELRRRGVAVIRIVPTVMSIRETLRLASQLGETHHFRQSQIAAIQLQVRNAFHENTNAYEMHRLNLKLQELLLQFAEHISGALLPTGGATFSIFSTRGAIERNTEFPPSLLFEKIRLLSGGTVHFGIGYGLTAFGAEQNAALALSRTEKHEKGGLVIADETGAIEETFPHLPPLAFQSRSDDPDVIERLKRAGVSAATFGKIVSVQAGTGKQSVTAADLASWLDMTPRNANRLLAELERGGLARVVGEEAPAPKGRPRKLFRIGAEEGERAEDRD
;
A
#
# COMPACT_ATOMS: atom_id res chain seq x y z
N MET A 1 -16.87 -9.03 -15.67
CA MET A 1 -16.03 -8.86 -14.47
C MET A 1 -16.85 -8.05 -13.49
N ASN A 2 -16.90 -8.43 -12.22
CA ASN A 2 -17.76 -7.77 -11.25
C ASN A 2 -16.88 -6.92 -10.32
N ILE A 3 -16.96 -5.59 -10.42
CA ILE A 3 -16.16 -4.66 -9.63
C ILE A 3 -16.67 -4.68 -8.20
N VAL A 4 -15.80 -4.99 -7.24
CA VAL A 4 -16.14 -5.01 -5.82
C VAL A 4 -15.96 -3.60 -5.23
N VAL A 5 -17.06 -3.00 -4.82
CA VAL A 5 -17.09 -1.64 -4.28
C VAL A 5 -17.38 -1.69 -2.79
N GLY A 6 -16.42 -1.22 -1.98
CA GLY A 6 -16.58 -1.04 -0.54
C GLY A 6 -17.39 0.22 -0.25
N LEU A 7 -18.65 0.07 0.13
CA LEU A 7 -19.60 1.16 0.32
C LEU A 7 -19.62 1.58 1.80
N VAL A 8 -19.08 2.75 2.12
CA VAL A 8 -18.94 3.25 3.49
C VAL A 8 -19.89 4.43 3.74
N GLY A 9 -20.73 4.33 4.76
CA GLY A 9 -21.70 5.37 5.07
C GLY A 9 -22.66 5.05 6.21
N PRO A 10 -23.48 6.02 6.64
CA PRO A 10 -24.60 5.75 7.54
C PRO A 10 -25.62 4.79 6.92
N SER A 11 -26.31 4.02 7.77
CA SER A 11 -27.20 2.93 7.38
C SER A 11 -28.23 3.31 6.30
N ASP A 12 -28.82 4.49 6.40
CA ASP A 12 -29.88 4.96 5.51
C ASP A 12 -29.35 5.34 4.11
N THR A 13 -28.21 6.01 4.04
CA THR A 13 -27.56 6.32 2.76
C THR A 13 -26.98 5.08 2.10
N VAL A 14 -26.46 4.14 2.87
CA VAL A 14 -26.01 2.83 2.37
C VAL A 14 -27.18 2.08 1.75
N ALA A 15 -28.33 2.02 2.44
CA ALA A 15 -29.53 1.38 1.91
C ALA A 15 -30.02 2.03 0.61
N LEU A 16 -30.00 3.37 0.53
CA LEU A 16 -30.35 4.10 -0.69
C LEU A 16 -29.42 3.77 -1.85
N VAL A 17 -28.10 3.74 -1.61
CA VAL A 17 -27.11 3.41 -2.64
C VAL A 17 -27.25 1.95 -3.08
N GLN A 18 -27.51 1.02 -2.16
CA GLN A 18 -27.77 -0.38 -2.52
C GLN A 18 -29.03 -0.53 -3.36
N GLN A 19 -30.09 0.24 -3.08
CA GLN A 19 -31.32 0.22 -3.88
C GLN A 19 -31.06 0.69 -5.31
N VAL A 20 -30.37 1.82 -5.50
CA VAL A 20 -29.98 2.31 -6.84
C VAL A 20 -28.98 1.34 -7.50
N GLY A 21 -28.10 0.74 -6.71
CA GLY A 21 -27.09 -0.23 -7.14
C GLY A 21 -27.66 -1.50 -7.75
N LYS A 22 -28.94 -1.83 -7.53
CA LYS A 22 -29.62 -2.94 -8.22
C LYS A 22 -29.61 -2.78 -9.74
N GLU A 23 -29.61 -1.54 -10.24
CA GLU A 23 -29.47 -1.24 -11.68
C GLU A 23 -28.12 -1.73 -12.26
N TRP A 24 -27.14 -1.99 -11.41
CA TRP A 24 -25.76 -2.36 -11.76
C TRP A 24 -25.42 -3.82 -11.46
N GLU A 25 -26.42 -4.65 -11.14
CA GLU A 25 -26.23 -6.08 -10.89
C GLU A 25 -25.47 -6.76 -12.04
N GLY A 26 -24.46 -7.56 -11.68
CA GLY A 26 -23.57 -8.24 -12.63
C GLY A 26 -22.35 -7.42 -13.08
N ARG A 27 -22.35 -6.10 -12.87
CA ARG A 27 -21.18 -5.22 -13.11
C ARG A 27 -20.51 -4.75 -11.83
N ILE A 28 -21.31 -4.40 -10.82
CA ILE A 28 -20.83 -3.94 -9.52
C ILE A 28 -21.38 -4.84 -8.42
N ARG A 29 -20.50 -5.23 -7.49
CA ARG A 29 -20.85 -5.83 -6.20
C ARG A 29 -20.60 -4.82 -5.09
N LEU A 30 -21.68 -4.30 -4.51
CA LEU A 30 -21.59 -3.42 -3.35
C LEU A 30 -21.40 -4.24 -2.06
N VAL A 31 -20.34 -3.93 -1.31
CA VAL A 31 -20.07 -4.49 0.02
C VAL A 31 -20.32 -3.38 1.05
N PRO A 32 -21.41 -3.44 1.82
CA PRO A 32 -21.77 -2.36 2.75
C PRO A 32 -20.91 -2.38 4.01
N PHE A 33 -20.45 -1.21 4.42
CA PHE A 33 -19.78 -0.93 5.68
C PHE A 33 -20.48 0.25 6.36
N VAL A 34 -21.34 -0.07 7.32
CA VAL A 34 -22.13 0.92 8.04
C VAL A 34 -21.37 1.38 9.27
N TYR A 35 -21.35 2.70 9.50
CA TYR A 35 -20.88 3.29 10.76
C TYR A 35 -22.02 4.05 11.46
N GLU A 36 -21.92 4.16 12.78
CA GLU A 36 -22.77 5.05 13.58
C GLU A 36 -22.09 6.40 13.78
N ASP A 37 -20.77 6.37 14.05
CA ASP A 37 -19.93 7.57 14.10
C ASP A 37 -18.80 7.55 13.08
N VAL A 38 -18.44 8.74 12.62
CA VAL A 38 -17.55 8.92 11.47
C VAL A 38 -16.09 8.59 11.82
N GLU A 39 -15.74 8.58 13.10
CA GLU A 39 -14.44 8.17 13.65
C GLU A 39 -14.18 6.67 13.44
N GLU A 40 -15.23 5.86 13.25
CA GLU A 40 -15.10 4.42 12.98
C GLU A 40 -14.51 4.14 11.58
N VAL A 41 -14.58 5.11 10.66
CA VAL A 41 -14.24 4.94 9.24
C VAL A 41 -12.80 4.46 9.05
N ALA A 42 -11.84 4.99 9.81
CA ALA A 42 -10.43 4.59 9.71
C ALA A 42 -10.24 3.10 10.00
N THR A 43 -10.89 2.60 11.06
CA THR A 43 -10.85 1.18 11.46
C THR A 43 -11.55 0.29 10.42
N ILE A 44 -12.72 0.73 9.92
CA ILE A 44 -13.46 0.04 8.86
C ILE A 44 -12.58 -0.17 7.62
N VAL A 45 -11.97 0.91 7.14
CA VAL A 45 -11.17 0.89 5.91
C VAL A 45 -9.91 0.04 6.08
N THR A 46 -9.19 0.22 7.19
CA THR A 46 -7.93 -0.53 7.43
C THR A 46 -8.16 -2.02 7.64
N GLY A 47 -9.25 -2.40 8.32
CA GLY A 47 -9.58 -3.81 8.58
C GLY A 47 -10.08 -4.59 7.37
N ASN A 48 -10.55 -3.91 6.31
CA ASN A 48 -11.29 -4.53 5.20
C ASN A 48 -10.72 -4.23 3.81
N ARG A 49 -9.42 -3.90 3.71
CA ARG A 49 -8.77 -3.59 2.42
C ARG A 49 -8.78 -4.74 1.41
N GLY A 50 -8.82 -5.99 1.89
CA GLY A 50 -8.72 -7.17 1.03
C GLY A 50 -9.94 -7.35 0.14
N GLY A 51 -9.71 -7.48 -1.17
CA GLY A 51 -10.75 -7.82 -2.14
C GLY A 51 -11.73 -6.68 -2.47
N ILE A 52 -11.38 -5.44 -2.16
CA ILE A 52 -12.10 -4.24 -2.59
C ILE A 52 -11.34 -3.59 -3.74
N ASP A 53 -12.01 -3.37 -4.88
CA ASP A 53 -11.42 -2.72 -6.06
C ASP A 53 -11.52 -1.19 -5.95
N VAL A 54 -12.64 -0.69 -5.43
CA VAL A 54 -12.90 0.75 -5.26
C VAL A 54 -13.65 1.01 -3.95
N TRP A 55 -13.26 2.05 -3.22
CA TRP A 55 -13.99 2.52 -2.05
C TRP A 55 -14.97 3.63 -2.43
N LEU A 56 -16.20 3.56 -1.93
CA LEU A 56 -17.25 4.54 -2.20
C LEU A 56 -17.82 5.06 -0.88
N PHE A 57 -17.62 6.35 -0.62
CA PHE A 57 -18.09 7.02 0.58
C PHE A 57 -19.37 7.80 0.30
N THR A 58 -20.38 7.67 1.15
CA THR A 58 -21.65 8.39 0.97
C THR A 58 -21.62 9.83 1.52
N GLY A 59 -20.55 10.22 2.23
CA GLY A 59 -20.41 11.54 2.84
C GLY A 59 -18.98 12.03 2.91
N ARG A 60 -18.82 13.36 2.96
CA ARG A 60 -17.54 14.07 2.88
C ARG A 60 -16.58 13.75 4.01
N LEU A 61 -17.05 13.83 5.24
CA LEU A 61 -16.17 13.60 6.39
C LEU A 61 -15.65 12.16 6.44
N ALA A 62 -16.49 11.19 6.09
CA ALA A 62 -16.06 9.80 5.97
C ALA A 62 -15.01 9.61 4.86
N TYR A 63 -15.20 10.28 3.72
CA TYR A 63 -14.22 10.28 2.64
C TYR A 63 -12.87 10.88 3.09
N GLU A 64 -12.90 12.04 3.74
CA GLU A 64 -11.71 12.75 4.23
C GLU A 64 -10.94 11.93 5.28
N LEU A 65 -11.65 11.24 6.18
CA LEU A 65 -11.04 10.35 7.18
C LEU A 65 -10.57 9.01 6.57
N GLY A 66 -11.19 8.54 5.51
CA GLY A 66 -10.86 7.26 4.87
C GLY A 66 -9.66 7.33 3.90
N ILE A 67 -9.55 8.42 3.13
CA ILE A 67 -8.51 8.61 2.08
C ILE A 67 -7.08 8.35 2.58
N PRO A 68 -6.63 8.85 3.74
CA PRO A 68 -5.27 8.61 4.24
C PRO A 68 -4.92 7.13 4.45
N HIS A 69 -5.95 6.28 4.54
CA HIS A 69 -5.81 4.84 4.74
C HIS A 69 -6.01 4.03 3.46
N LEU A 70 -6.00 4.66 2.29
CA LEU A 70 -6.20 3.99 1.00
C LEU A 70 -5.06 4.29 0.03
N PRO A 71 -4.78 3.39 -0.92
CA PRO A 71 -3.90 3.70 -2.03
C PRO A 71 -4.48 4.86 -2.85
N GLU A 72 -3.60 5.66 -3.43
CA GLU A 72 -3.97 6.83 -4.23
C GLU A 72 -4.90 6.44 -5.39
N GLY A 73 -5.99 7.20 -5.59
CA GLY A 73 -6.97 6.93 -6.64
C GLY A 73 -7.85 5.68 -6.40
N GLY A 74 -7.87 5.13 -5.18
CA GLY A 74 -8.69 3.96 -4.80
C GLY A 74 -10.08 4.29 -4.25
N ALA A 75 -10.49 5.56 -4.22
CA ALA A 75 -11.71 5.99 -3.55
C ALA A 75 -12.50 7.06 -4.32
N LEU A 76 -13.82 7.02 -4.16
CA LEU A 76 -14.79 7.98 -4.66
C LEU A 76 -15.72 8.41 -3.53
N MET A 77 -16.33 9.57 -3.70
CA MET A 77 -17.36 10.08 -2.80
C MET A 77 -18.60 10.45 -3.60
N ILE A 78 -19.77 10.08 -3.10
CA ILE A 78 -21.04 10.55 -3.63
C ILE A 78 -21.18 12.02 -3.27
N ARG A 79 -21.01 12.89 -4.27
CA ARG A 79 -21.22 14.33 -4.10
C ARG A 79 -22.70 14.61 -3.95
N SER A 80 -23.06 15.21 -2.81
CA SER A 80 -24.41 15.68 -2.54
C SER A 80 -24.41 17.22 -2.54
N SER A 81 -24.06 17.83 -3.67
CA SER A 81 -24.00 19.29 -3.86
C SER A 81 -25.33 19.84 -4.37
N GLY A 82 -25.33 20.99 -5.07
CA GLY A 82 -26.50 21.75 -5.57
C GLY A 82 -27.78 20.95 -5.85
N SER A 83 -27.74 19.86 -6.62
CA SER A 83 -28.94 19.02 -6.88
C SER A 83 -29.62 18.44 -5.63
N ALA A 84 -28.83 18.10 -4.61
CA ALA A 84 -29.32 17.62 -3.32
C ALA A 84 -29.92 18.77 -2.50
N LEU A 85 -29.30 19.95 -2.53
CA LEU A 85 -29.85 21.16 -1.92
C LEU A 85 -31.16 21.59 -2.60
N MET A 86 -31.22 21.58 -3.93
CA MET A 86 -32.45 21.84 -4.70
C MET A 86 -33.56 20.87 -4.31
N LYS A 87 -33.24 19.58 -4.15
CA LYS A 87 -34.21 18.58 -3.67
C LYS A 87 -34.72 18.93 -2.27
N ALA A 88 -33.84 19.33 -1.35
CA ALA A 88 -34.20 19.73 0.01
C ALA A 88 -35.06 21.01 0.02
N LEU A 89 -34.71 22.02 -0.78
CA LEU A 89 -35.48 23.25 -0.94
C LEU A 89 -36.84 22.99 -1.59
N PHE A 90 -36.91 22.12 -2.60
CA PHE A 90 -38.18 21.70 -3.20
C PHE A 90 -39.08 20.99 -2.18
N GLU A 91 -38.50 20.14 -1.32
CA GLU A 91 -39.23 19.54 -0.20
C GLU A 91 -39.74 20.59 0.79
N ALA A 92 -38.93 21.62 1.10
CA ALA A 92 -39.35 22.76 1.91
C ALA A 92 -40.54 23.47 1.28
N VAL A 93 -40.45 23.83 0.00
CA VAL A 93 -41.51 24.49 -0.77
C VAL A 93 -42.80 23.68 -0.74
N ARG A 94 -42.72 22.37 -0.95
CA ARG A 94 -43.89 21.48 -0.98
C ARG A 94 -44.57 21.34 0.39
N THR A 95 -43.82 21.43 1.47
CA THR A 95 -44.31 21.15 2.83
C THR A 95 -44.65 22.40 3.63
N ARG A 96 -44.00 23.52 3.34
CA ARG A 96 -44.06 24.77 4.12
C ARG A 96 -44.16 26.05 3.29
N GLY A 97 -43.95 25.96 1.97
CA GLY A 97 -43.75 27.14 1.12
C GLY A 97 -42.27 27.53 1.01
N ILE A 98 -41.99 28.59 0.25
CA ILE A 98 -40.62 29.05 0.01
C ILE A 98 -40.01 29.51 1.35
N PRO A 99 -38.88 28.92 1.80
CA PRO A 99 -38.27 29.30 3.07
C PRO A 99 -37.64 30.69 2.96
N GLY A 100 -38.07 31.62 3.81
CA GLY A 100 -37.54 32.98 3.87
C GLY A 100 -36.19 33.05 4.58
N ARG A 101 -35.99 32.27 5.66
CA ARG A 101 -34.74 32.22 6.41
C ARG A 101 -34.41 30.79 6.83
N PHE A 102 -33.22 30.30 6.52
CA PHE A 102 -32.85 28.94 6.91
C PHE A 102 -31.39 28.82 7.30
N SER A 103 -31.09 27.91 8.23
CA SER A 103 -29.73 27.60 8.67
C SER A 103 -29.19 26.36 7.94
N LEU A 104 -27.89 26.32 7.66
CA LEU A 104 -27.23 25.25 6.89
C LEU A 104 -25.81 24.98 7.41
N ASP A 105 -25.40 23.72 7.57
CA ASP A 105 -24.09 23.36 8.18
C ASP A 105 -23.08 22.68 7.24
N SER A 106 -23.55 22.13 6.12
CA SER A 106 -22.81 21.08 5.42
C SER A 106 -22.38 21.43 3.99
N LEU A 107 -22.79 22.59 3.46
CA LEU A 107 -22.45 23.06 2.11
C LEU A 107 -21.72 24.41 2.16
N PRO A 108 -20.73 24.65 1.28
CA PRO A 108 -20.08 25.95 1.19
C PRO A 108 -21.06 27.06 0.79
N GLU A 109 -20.88 28.26 1.33
CA GLU A 109 -21.69 29.44 0.97
C GLU A 109 -21.80 29.68 -0.54
N ALA A 110 -20.71 29.47 -1.28
CA ALA A 110 -20.71 29.64 -2.73
C ALA A 110 -21.68 28.66 -3.44
N GLU A 111 -21.73 27.40 -3.02
CA GLU A 111 -22.66 26.40 -3.59
C GLU A 111 -24.11 26.71 -3.20
N VAL A 112 -24.34 27.21 -1.98
CA VAL A 112 -25.66 27.64 -1.54
C VAL A 112 -26.13 28.85 -2.36
N ALA A 113 -25.27 29.86 -2.52
CA ALA A 113 -25.57 31.06 -3.29
C ALA A 113 -25.87 30.73 -4.77
N GLU A 114 -25.03 29.89 -5.40
CA GLU A 114 -25.25 29.40 -6.77
C GLU A 114 -26.61 28.69 -6.90
N THR A 115 -26.94 27.81 -5.95
CA THR A 115 -28.22 27.08 -5.97
C THR A 115 -29.43 28.01 -5.81
N LEU A 116 -29.35 29.00 -4.92
CA LEU A 116 -30.43 29.97 -4.73
C LEU A 116 -30.62 30.87 -5.95
N ASP A 117 -29.52 31.28 -6.60
CA ASP A 117 -29.55 32.05 -7.84
C ASP A 117 -30.20 31.26 -8.98
N GLU A 118 -29.81 30.00 -9.17
CA GLU A 118 -30.37 29.12 -10.20
C GLU A 118 -31.87 28.88 -10.01
N LEU A 119 -32.33 28.75 -8.76
CA LEU A 119 -33.75 28.60 -8.41
C LEU A 119 -34.52 29.93 -8.36
N ARG A 120 -33.85 31.08 -8.54
CA ARG A 120 -34.42 32.42 -8.39
C ARG A 120 -35.03 32.69 -7.01
N LEU A 121 -34.43 32.13 -5.96
CA LEU A 121 -34.83 32.29 -4.56
C LEU A 121 -34.06 33.45 -3.90
N HIS A 122 -34.00 34.60 -4.57
CA HIS A 122 -33.18 35.75 -4.13
C HIS A 122 -33.66 36.39 -2.82
N GLU A 123 -34.91 36.14 -2.41
CA GLU A 123 -35.48 36.62 -1.15
C GLU A 123 -35.16 35.71 0.05
N SER A 124 -34.69 34.49 -0.22
CA SER A 124 -34.30 33.55 0.84
C SER A 124 -32.94 33.93 1.42
N VAL A 125 -32.85 33.95 2.75
CA VAL A 125 -31.62 34.28 3.48
C VAL A 125 -31.03 33.02 4.13
N PRO A 126 -29.96 32.44 3.57
CA PRO A 126 -29.25 31.33 4.19
C PRO A 126 -28.32 31.84 5.31
N ILE A 127 -28.28 31.11 6.43
CA ILE A 127 -27.29 31.27 7.50
C ILE A 127 -26.43 30.01 7.50
N VAL A 128 -25.27 30.09 6.87
CA VAL A 128 -24.35 28.96 6.75
C VAL A 128 -23.42 28.92 7.97
N HIS A 129 -23.17 27.72 8.49
CA HIS A 129 -22.24 27.52 9.59
C HIS A 129 -20.83 28.00 9.15
N PRO A 130 -20.14 28.81 9.96
CA PRO A 130 -18.91 29.48 9.52
C PRO A 130 -17.71 28.52 9.46
N GLU A 131 -17.70 27.49 10.30
CA GLU A 131 -16.58 26.55 10.37
C GLU A 131 -16.64 25.51 9.26
N ARG A 132 -15.45 25.08 8.81
CA ARG A 132 -15.28 24.02 7.81
C ARG A 132 -14.57 22.82 8.42
N GLY A 133 -15.00 21.62 8.03
CA GLY A 133 -14.37 20.36 8.43
C GLY A 133 -15.21 19.59 9.45
N TYR A 134 -14.54 18.91 10.37
CA TYR A 134 -15.21 18.19 11.45
C TYR A 134 -15.81 19.17 12.46
N ILE A 135 -17.12 19.10 12.65
CA ILE A 135 -17.84 19.81 13.71
C ILE A 135 -18.60 18.78 14.53
N PRO A 136 -18.46 18.76 15.87
CA PRO A 136 -19.22 17.86 16.73
C PRO A 136 -20.72 17.99 16.52
N SER A 137 -21.45 16.87 16.50
CA SER A 137 -22.91 16.87 16.28
C SER A 137 -23.66 17.72 17.32
N VAL A 138 -23.17 17.79 18.56
CA VAL A 138 -23.77 18.61 19.63
C VAL A 138 -23.70 20.10 19.32
N GLU A 139 -22.62 20.55 18.70
CA GLU A 139 -22.42 21.95 18.32
C GLU A 139 -23.32 22.34 17.15
N LEU A 140 -23.42 21.47 16.13
CA LEU A 140 -24.33 21.67 15.01
C LEU A 140 -25.80 21.74 15.46
N VAL A 141 -26.21 20.87 16.39
CA VAL A 141 -27.55 20.93 16.98
C VAL A 141 -27.77 22.28 17.69
N ARG A 142 -26.80 22.73 18.50
CA ARG A 142 -26.91 24.03 19.20
C ARG A 142 -27.01 25.20 18.23
N PHE A 143 -26.19 25.22 17.19
CA PHE A 143 -26.20 26.26 16.15
C PHE A 143 -27.58 26.38 15.48
N HIS A 144 -28.11 25.25 15.00
CA HIS A 144 -29.42 25.23 14.35
C HIS A 144 -30.55 25.57 15.32
N GLU A 145 -30.52 25.01 16.53
CA GLU A 145 -31.55 25.23 17.55
C GLU A 145 -31.59 26.70 18.03
N SER A 146 -30.43 27.33 18.25
CA SER A 146 -30.38 28.72 18.70
C SER A 146 -30.98 29.67 17.67
N LEU A 147 -30.65 29.48 16.38
CA LEU A 147 -31.20 30.28 15.28
C LEU A 147 -32.71 30.06 15.10
N TYR A 148 -33.17 28.83 15.32
CA TYR A 148 -34.59 28.51 15.25
C TYR A 148 -35.38 29.16 16.40
N GLN A 149 -34.86 29.09 17.62
CA GLN A 149 -35.51 29.65 18.81
C GLN A 149 -35.47 31.19 18.84
N SER A 150 -34.42 31.82 18.29
CA SER A 150 -34.35 33.28 18.17
C SER A 150 -35.21 33.85 17.04
N GLY A 151 -35.71 32.99 16.13
CA GLY A 151 -36.47 33.40 14.95
C GLY A 151 -35.61 33.89 13.78
N GLU A 152 -34.28 33.75 13.88
CA GLU A 152 -33.34 34.06 12.81
C GLU A 152 -33.38 33.02 11.68
N ALA A 153 -33.82 31.80 11.95
CA ALA A 153 -34.13 30.77 10.95
C ALA A 153 -35.50 30.14 11.24
N GLU A 154 -36.27 29.86 10.19
CA GLU A 154 -37.55 29.13 10.28
C GLU A 154 -37.43 27.68 9.79
N LEU A 155 -36.27 27.32 9.24
CA LEU A 155 -35.93 25.99 8.76
C LEU A 155 -34.45 25.71 8.98
N CYS A 156 -34.13 24.49 9.37
CA CYS A 156 -32.77 23.96 9.42
C CYS A 156 -32.57 22.96 8.29
N ILE A 157 -31.42 23.01 7.64
CA ILE A 157 -31.06 22.08 6.56
C ILE A 157 -29.70 21.47 6.91
N THR A 158 -29.63 20.14 7.02
CA THR A 158 -28.38 19.44 7.38
C THR A 158 -28.18 18.14 6.60
N HIS A 159 -26.93 17.77 6.32
CA HIS A 159 -26.60 16.43 5.81
C HIS A 159 -26.51 15.37 6.92
N ARG A 160 -26.30 15.78 8.18
CA ARG A 160 -25.94 14.92 9.30
C ARG A 160 -27.19 14.22 9.86
N GLY A 161 -27.26 12.90 9.68
CA GLY A 161 -28.42 12.10 10.13
C GLY A 161 -28.72 12.25 11.63
N HIS A 162 -27.70 12.20 12.47
CA HIS A 162 -27.87 12.38 13.91
C HIS A 162 -28.40 13.79 14.28
N VAL A 163 -27.88 14.84 13.65
CA VAL A 163 -28.34 16.23 13.85
C VAL A 163 -29.80 16.38 13.42
N TYR A 164 -30.16 15.82 12.26
CA TYR A 164 -31.54 15.78 11.77
C TYR A 164 -32.50 15.15 12.78
N GLU A 165 -32.19 13.95 13.29
CA GLU A 165 -33.06 13.25 14.24
C GLU A 165 -33.16 13.96 15.59
N GLU A 166 -32.06 14.55 16.07
CA GLU A 166 -32.07 15.32 17.32
C GLU A 166 -32.89 16.61 17.19
N LEU A 167 -32.70 17.40 16.13
CA LEU A 167 -33.48 18.62 15.87
C LEU A 167 -34.97 18.30 15.72
N ARG A 168 -35.30 17.21 15.00
CA ARG A 168 -36.68 16.75 14.84
C ARG A 168 -37.32 16.38 16.19
N ARG A 169 -36.59 15.67 17.07
CA ARG A 169 -37.06 15.34 18.43
C ARG A 169 -37.32 16.57 19.29
N ARG A 170 -36.54 17.64 19.10
CA ARG A 170 -36.70 18.93 19.80
C ARG A 170 -37.80 19.82 19.19
N GLY A 171 -38.50 19.35 18.16
CA GLY A 171 -39.55 20.12 17.49
C GLY A 171 -39.04 21.21 16.55
N VAL A 172 -37.75 21.21 16.22
CA VAL A 172 -37.17 22.14 15.25
C VAL A 172 -37.57 21.72 13.83
N ALA A 173 -37.97 22.69 13.02
CA ALA A 173 -38.24 22.48 11.60
C ALA A 173 -36.94 22.12 10.88
N VAL A 174 -36.78 20.87 10.44
CA VAL A 174 -35.55 20.42 9.79
C VAL A 174 -35.81 19.56 8.54
N ILE A 175 -34.98 19.74 7.52
CA ILE A 175 -34.92 18.90 6.31
C ILE A 175 -33.51 18.32 6.19
N ARG A 176 -33.45 17.03 5.86
CA ARG A 176 -32.18 16.34 5.63
C ARG A 176 -31.79 16.41 4.17
N ILE A 177 -30.57 16.84 3.89
CA ILE A 177 -30.00 16.69 2.55
C ILE A 177 -29.45 15.27 2.41
N VAL A 178 -29.94 14.56 1.41
CA VAL A 178 -29.48 13.21 1.03
C VAL A 178 -29.08 13.19 -0.45
N PRO A 179 -28.14 12.32 -0.86
CA PRO A 179 -27.78 12.20 -2.27
C PRO A 179 -28.99 11.99 -3.18
N THR A 180 -28.94 12.55 -4.39
CA THR A 180 -29.95 12.29 -5.42
C THR A 180 -29.69 10.95 -6.10
N VAL A 181 -30.74 10.30 -6.61
CA VAL A 181 -30.59 9.05 -7.40
C VAL A 181 -29.63 9.25 -8.57
N MET A 182 -29.66 10.43 -9.21
CA MET A 182 -28.76 10.79 -10.30
C MET A 182 -27.29 10.82 -9.83
N SER A 183 -27.00 11.49 -8.71
CA SER A 183 -25.64 11.55 -8.15
C SER A 183 -25.09 10.17 -7.79
N ILE A 184 -25.95 9.29 -7.24
CA ILE A 184 -25.58 7.91 -6.92
C ILE A 184 -25.27 7.14 -8.21
N ARG A 185 -26.14 7.22 -9.23
CA ARG A 185 -25.95 6.53 -10.51
C ARG A 185 -24.67 6.97 -11.22
N GLU A 186 -24.41 8.28 -11.22
CA GLU A 186 -23.18 8.84 -11.80
C GLU A 186 -21.93 8.34 -11.05
N THR A 187 -21.97 8.36 -9.72
CA THR A 187 -20.83 7.90 -8.91
C THR A 187 -20.60 6.40 -9.07
N LEU A 188 -21.66 5.58 -9.16
CA LEU A 188 -21.54 4.14 -9.46
C LEU A 188 -20.96 3.89 -10.86
N ARG A 189 -21.34 4.70 -11.86
CA ARG A 189 -20.72 4.65 -13.19
C ARG A 189 -19.22 4.93 -13.13
N LEU A 190 -18.82 5.97 -12.40
CA LEU A 190 -17.41 6.30 -12.18
C LEU A 190 -16.68 5.16 -11.44
N ALA A 191 -17.31 4.56 -10.42
CA ALA A 191 -16.74 3.42 -9.70
C ALA A 191 -16.50 2.21 -10.62
N SER A 192 -17.45 1.91 -11.53
CA SER A 192 -17.29 0.87 -12.54
C SER A 192 -16.09 1.15 -13.45
N GLN A 193 -15.98 2.37 -13.98
CA GLN A 193 -14.90 2.76 -14.89
C GLN A 193 -13.54 2.74 -14.20
N LEU A 194 -13.48 3.20 -12.95
CA LEU A 194 -12.27 3.19 -12.14
C LEU A 194 -11.81 1.76 -11.84
N GLY A 195 -12.74 0.88 -11.44
CA GLY A 195 -12.45 -0.54 -11.23
C GLY A 195 -11.98 -1.25 -12.50
N GLU A 196 -12.62 -0.99 -13.64
CA GLU A 196 -12.19 -1.50 -14.94
C GLU A 196 -10.78 -1.02 -15.31
N THR A 197 -10.47 0.26 -15.04
CA THR A 197 -9.14 0.84 -15.27
C THR A 197 -8.07 0.14 -14.41
N HIS A 198 -8.37 -0.10 -13.13
CA HIS A 198 -7.46 -0.82 -12.23
C HIS A 198 -7.22 -2.26 -12.69
N HIS A 199 -8.26 -2.99 -13.09
CA HIS A 199 -8.11 -4.33 -13.63
C HIS A 199 -7.34 -4.35 -14.95
N PHE A 200 -7.61 -3.39 -15.84
CA PHE A 200 -6.86 -3.27 -17.09
C PHE A 200 -5.37 -3.02 -16.82
N ARG A 201 -5.05 -2.13 -15.89
CA ARG A 201 -3.67 -1.88 -15.44
C ARG A 201 -3.02 -3.16 -14.88
N GLN A 202 -3.74 -3.90 -14.04
CA GLN A 202 -3.26 -5.18 -13.50
C GLN A 202 -3.06 -6.26 -14.58
N SER A 203 -3.81 -6.18 -15.69
CA SER A 203 -3.71 -7.12 -16.82
C SER A 203 -2.56 -6.80 -17.79
N GLN A 204 -1.90 -5.64 -17.64
CA GLN A 204 -0.73 -5.29 -18.45
C GLN A 204 0.34 -6.40 -18.35
N ILE A 205 0.99 -6.68 -19.48
CA ILE A 205 2.09 -7.64 -19.52
C ILE A 205 3.26 -7.03 -18.76
N ALA A 206 3.87 -7.84 -17.90
CA ALA A 206 5.12 -7.53 -17.25
C ALA A 206 6.24 -8.37 -17.86
N ALA A 207 7.29 -7.71 -18.32
CA ALA A 207 8.54 -8.35 -18.72
C ALA A 207 9.61 -8.02 -17.68
N ILE A 208 10.34 -9.02 -17.25
CA ILE A 208 11.47 -8.87 -16.35
C ILE A 208 12.72 -9.28 -17.11
N GLN A 209 13.72 -8.42 -17.12
CA GLN A 209 15.04 -8.70 -17.66
C GLN A 209 16.07 -8.61 -16.54
N LEU A 210 16.87 -9.66 -16.42
CA LEU A 210 17.87 -9.78 -15.38
C LEU A 210 19.23 -10.11 -15.98
N GLN A 211 20.26 -9.41 -15.52
CA GLN A 211 21.65 -9.69 -15.87
C GLN A 211 22.53 -9.71 -14.63
N VAL A 212 23.30 -10.79 -14.46
CA VAL A 212 24.31 -10.89 -13.42
C VAL A 212 25.69 -10.70 -14.05
N ARG A 213 26.43 -9.71 -13.57
CA ARG A 213 27.81 -9.42 -14.00
C ARG A 213 28.78 -9.66 -12.84
N ASN A 214 30.07 -9.83 -13.14
CA ASN A 214 31.14 -9.95 -12.14
C ASN A 214 30.93 -11.03 -11.07
N ALA A 215 30.12 -12.06 -11.34
CA ALA A 215 29.90 -13.17 -10.43
C ALA A 215 31.09 -14.16 -10.36
N PHE A 216 32.08 -13.96 -11.22
CA PHE A 216 33.19 -14.89 -11.43
C PHE A 216 34.52 -14.14 -11.41
N HIS A 217 35.55 -14.75 -10.82
CA HIS A 217 36.94 -14.28 -10.83
C HIS A 217 37.78 -15.03 -11.86
N GLU A 218 38.99 -14.54 -12.17
CA GLU A 218 39.91 -15.09 -13.19
C GLU A 218 40.19 -16.60 -13.09
N ASN A 219 40.00 -17.22 -11.90
CA ASN A 219 40.25 -18.65 -11.65
C ASN A 219 38.98 -19.51 -11.51
N THR A 220 37.80 -19.01 -11.88
CA THR A 220 36.54 -19.76 -11.68
C THR A 220 36.43 -20.93 -12.66
N ASN A 221 36.22 -22.15 -12.15
CA ASN A 221 36.06 -23.33 -13.00
C ASN A 221 34.68 -23.34 -13.68
N ALA A 222 34.60 -23.85 -14.91
CA ALA A 222 33.35 -24.04 -15.66
C ALA A 222 32.26 -24.80 -14.87
N TYR A 223 32.66 -25.76 -14.04
CA TYR A 223 31.71 -26.48 -13.16
C TYR A 223 31.07 -25.57 -12.09
N GLU A 224 31.81 -24.60 -11.55
CA GLU A 224 31.26 -23.64 -10.58
C GLU A 224 30.31 -22.66 -11.24
N MET A 225 30.63 -22.22 -12.46
CA MET A 225 29.75 -21.38 -13.28
C MET A 225 28.42 -22.10 -13.56
N HIS A 226 28.48 -23.38 -13.94
CA HIS A 226 27.28 -24.18 -14.18
C HIS A 226 26.44 -24.36 -12.89
N ARG A 227 27.09 -24.62 -11.76
CA ARG A 227 26.40 -24.73 -10.45
C ARG A 227 25.73 -23.42 -10.04
N LEU A 228 26.37 -22.27 -10.26
CA LEU A 228 25.74 -20.97 -9.98
C LEU A 228 24.53 -20.74 -10.88
N ASN A 229 24.65 -21.03 -12.19
CA ASN A 229 23.55 -20.89 -13.13
C ASN A 229 22.33 -21.73 -12.73
N LEU A 230 22.52 -22.99 -12.33
CA LEU A 230 21.44 -23.85 -11.84
C LEU A 230 20.75 -23.27 -10.60
N LYS A 231 21.51 -22.71 -9.65
CA LYS A 231 20.93 -22.08 -8.45
C LYS A 231 20.14 -20.80 -8.78
N LEU A 232 20.63 -20.02 -9.74
CA LEU A 232 19.93 -18.83 -10.22
C LEU A 232 18.62 -19.22 -10.92
N GLN A 233 18.65 -20.24 -11.77
CA GLN A 233 17.46 -20.75 -12.44
C GLN A 233 16.43 -21.26 -11.44
N GLU A 234 16.85 -22.03 -10.42
CA GLU A 234 15.97 -22.49 -9.34
C GLU A 234 15.30 -21.32 -8.61
N LEU A 235 16.07 -20.31 -8.19
CA LEU A 235 15.54 -19.13 -7.52
C LEU A 235 14.57 -18.32 -8.39
N LEU A 236 14.87 -18.20 -9.69
CA LEU A 236 14.03 -17.50 -10.66
C LEU A 236 12.76 -18.29 -10.99
N LEU A 237 12.83 -19.63 -11.03
CA LEU A 237 11.65 -20.49 -11.18
C LEU A 237 10.72 -20.35 -9.98
N GLN A 238 11.26 -20.39 -8.76
CA GLN A 238 10.47 -20.14 -7.55
C GLN A 238 9.76 -18.79 -7.61
N PHE A 239 10.47 -17.73 -8.00
CA PHE A 239 9.85 -16.41 -8.16
C PHE A 239 8.78 -16.41 -9.27
N ALA A 240 9.05 -17.03 -10.41
CA ALA A 240 8.09 -17.16 -11.51
C ALA A 240 6.80 -17.88 -11.05
N GLU A 241 6.90 -18.92 -10.23
CA GLU A 241 5.74 -19.60 -9.63
C GLU A 241 4.89 -18.64 -8.77
N HIS A 242 5.52 -17.83 -7.92
CA HIS A 242 4.80 -16.87 -7.06
C HIS A 242 4.02 -15.82 -7.87
N ILE A 243 4.54 -15.43 -9.03
CA ILE A 243 3.89 -14.47 -9.91
C ILE A 243 3.11 -15.12 -11.06
N SER A 244 2.90 -16.45 -11.06
CA SER A 244 2.28 -17.18 -12.18
C SER A 244 2.91 -16.84 -13.55
N GLY A 245 4.23 -16.64 -13.56
CA GLY A 245 5.01 -16.21 -14.72
C GLY A 245 5.70 -17.36 -15.45
N ALA A 246 6.23 -17.05 -16.63
CA ALA A 246 7.01 -17.96 -17.45
C ALA A 246 8.47 -17.50 -17.50
N LEU A 247 9.39 -18.35 -17.01
CA LEU A 247 10.83 -18.14 -17.13
C LEU A 247 11.31 -18.58 -18.53
N LEU A 248 11.97 -17.66 -19.23
CA LEU A 248 12.62 -17.91 -20.51
C LEU A 248 14.14 -17.82 -20.34
N PRO A 249 14.86 -18.93 -20.53
CA PRO A 249 16.32 -18.90 -20.53
C PRO A 249 16.82 -18.27 -21.83
N THR A 250 17.37 -17.06 -21.75
CA THR A 250 17.93 -16.33 -22.90
C THR A 250 19.42 -16.60 -23.15
N GLY A 251 20.04 -17.45 -22.32
CA GLY A 251 21.43 -17.90 -22.43
C GLY A 251 22.40 -17.09 -21.57
N GLY A 252 23.54 -17.69 -21.19
CA GLY A 252 24.55 -17.01 -20.37
C GLY A 252 24.07 -16.66 -18.96
N ALA A 253 24.38 -15.43 -18.51
CA ALA A 253 23.97 -14.86 -17.22
C ALA A 253 22.80 -13.87 -17.34
N THR A 254 22.01 -14.01 -18.41
CA THR A 254 20.81 -13.22 -18.69
C THR A 254 19.56 -14.08 -18.63
N PHE A 255 18.51 -13.53 -18.03
CA PHE A 255 17.24 -14.23 -17.82
C PHE A 255 16.07 -13.30 -18.14
N SER A 256 14.99 -13.89 -18.64
CA SER A 256 13.75 -13.16 -18.91
C SER A 256 12.56 -13.87 -18.27
N ILE A 257 11.68 -13.12 -17.61
CA ILE A 257 10.43 -13.66 -17.05
C ILE A 257 9.28 -12.82 -17.58
N PHE A 258 8.20 -13.48 -18.01
CA PHE A 258 6.96 -12.81 -18.38
C PHE A 258 5.85 -13.14 -17.40
N SER A 259 5.06 -12.15 -17.01
CA SER A 259 3.86 -12.30 -16.20
C SER A 259 2.91 -11.12 -16.47
N THR A 260 2.06 -10.78 -15.51
CA THR A 260 1.21 -9.59 -15.50
C THR A 260 1.64 -8.64 -14.38
N ARG A 261 1.41 -7.35 -14.58
CA ARG A 261 1.68 -6.31 -13.58
C ARG A 261 1.02 -6.64 -12.24
N GLY A 262 -0.25 -7.04 -12.27
CA GLY A 262 -0.99 -7.38 -11.05
C GLY A 262 -0.43 -8.59 -10.30
N ALA A 263 0.15 -9.58 -10.99
CA ALA A 263 0.78 -10.71 -10.31
C ALA A 263 2.08 -10.32 -9.60
N ILE A 264 2.85 -9.37 -10.16
CA ILE A 264 4.04 -8.82 -9.51
C ILE A 264 3.65 -7.94 -8.31
N GLU A 265 2.74 -6.98 -8.49
CA GLU A 265 2.36 -6.02 -7.45
C GLU A 265 1.66 -6.69 -6.25
N ARG A 266 0.93 -7.79 -6.46
CA ARG A 266 0.29 -8.55 -5.38
C ARG A 266 1.22 -9.53 -4.67
N ASN A 267 2.41 -9.81 -5.21
CA ASN A 267 3.35 -10.75 -4.62
C ASN A 267 4.12 -10.10 -3.45
N THR A 268 3.47 -10.04 -2.30
CA THR A 268 4.03 -9.48 -1.06
C THR A 268 4.98 -10.44 -0.35
N GLU A 269 4.85 -11.75 -0.56
CA GLU A 269 5.68 -12.77 0.07
C GLU A 269 7.08 -12.84 -0.53
N PHE A 270 7.18 -12.69 -1.86
CA PHE A 270 8.46 -12.72 -2.56
C PHE A 270 8.58 -11.57 -3.59
N PRO A 271 8.60 -10.30 -3.15
CA PRO A 271 8.60 -9.16 -4.05
C PRO A 271 9.90 -9.05 -4.87
N PRO A 272 9.91 -8.28 -5.99
CA PRO A 272 11.10 -8.13 -6.83
C PRO A 272 12.34 -7.62 -6.10
N SER A 273 12.16 -6.75 -5.10
CA SER A 273 13.26 -6.25 -4.26
C SER A 273 13.93 -7.36 -3.45
N LEU A 274 13.16 -8.33 -2.93
CA LEU A 274 13.71 -9.48 -2.23
C LEU A 274 14.43 -10.44 -3.19
N LEU A 275 13.86 -10.69 -4.38
CA LEU A 275 14.53 -11.48 -5.41
C LEU A 275 15.88 -10.85 -5.80
N PHE A 276 15.89 -9.54 -6.04
CA PHE A 276 17.10 -8.78 -6.35
C PHE A 276 18.20 -8.99 -5.30
N GLU A 277 17.87 -8.84 -4.01
CA GLU A 277 18.84 -9.05 -2.92
C GLU A 277 19.29 -10.52 -2.79
N LYS A 278 18.39 -11.48 -2.94
CA LYS A 278 18.75 -12.91 -2.94
C LYS A 278 19.73 -13.25 -4.08
N ILE A 279 19.52 -12.71 -5.28
CA ILE A 279 20.41 -12.93 -6.43
C ILE A 279 21.79 -12.30 -6.17
N ARG A 280 21.83 -11.10 -5.56
CA ARG A 280 23.10 -10.46 -5.17
C ARG A 280 23.88 -11.34 -4.18
N LEU A 281 23.22 -11.81 -3.13
CA LEU A 281 23.82 -12.70 -2.11
C LEU A 281 24.28 -14.04 -2.68
N LEU A 282 23.50 -14.60 -3.60
CA LEU A 282 23.78 -15.90 -4.21
C LEU A 282 24.99 -15.80 -5.15
N SER A 283 25.00 -14.80 -6.04
CA SER A 283 26.02 -14.63 -7.08
C SER A 283 27.30 -13.96 -6.61
N GLY A 284 27.23 -13.09 -5.58
CA GLY A 284 28.36 -12.22 -5.20
C GLY A 284 28.72 -11.15 -6.25
N GLY A 285 27.99 -11.11 -7.36
CA GLY A 285 28.22 -10.18 -8.48
C GLY A 285 27.35 -8.92 -8.41
N THR A 286 27.43 -8.12 -9.47
CA THR A 286 26.55 -6.97 -9.68
C THR A 286 25.30 -7.42 -10.45
N VAL A 287 24.13 -6.99 -9.98
CA VAL A 287 22.84 -7.43 -10.51
C VAL A 287 22.15 -6.24 -11.14
N HIS A 288 21.76 -6.39 -12.39
CA HIS A 288 20.98 -5.43 -13.16
C HIS A 288 19.60 -6.03 -13.39
N PHE A 289 18.58 -5.37 -12.85
CA PHE A 289 17.21 -5.90 -12.79
C PHE A 289 16.25 -4.86 -13.36
N GLY A 290 15.69 -5.12 -14.53
CA GLY A 290 14.70 -4.26 -15.18
C GLY A 290 13.32 -4.92 -15.21
N ILE A 291 12.30 -4.21 -14.76
CA ILE A 291 10.89 -4.60 -14.94
C ILE A 291 10.23 -3.59 -15.87
N GLY A 292 9.58 -4.08 -16.91
CA GLY A 292 8.80 -3.27 -17.85
C GLY A 292 7.34 -3.70 -17.85
N TYR A 293 6.44 -2.74 -17.69
CA TYR A 293 5.01 -2.94 -17.92
C TYR A 293 4.60 -2.44 -19.30
N GLY A 294 3.71 -3.15 -19.97
CA GLY A 294 3.20 -2.70 -21.26
C GLY A 294 1.91 -3.42 -21.69
N LEU A 295 1.22 -2.82 -22.66
CA LEU A 295 0.00 -3.40 -23.25
C LEU A 295 0.28 -4.63 -24.12
N THR A 296 1.50 -4.75 -24.64
CA THR A 296 1.95 -5.86 -25.49
C THR A 296 3.25 -6.43 -24.94
N ALA A 297 3.57 -7.68 -25.29
CA ALA A 297 4.83 -8.31 -24.89
C ALA A 297 6.04 -7.48 -25.37
N PHE A 298 5.97 -6.97 -26.59
CA PHE A 298 7.00 -6.07 -27.15
C PHE A 298 7.11 -4.75 -26.39
N GLY A 299 6.00 -4.14 -25.98
CA GLY A 299 6.02 -2.91 -25.19
C GLY A 299 6.62 -3.14 -23.80
N ALA A 300 6.20 -4.22 -23.12
CA ALA A 300 6.73 -4.61 -21.83
C ALA A 300 8.25 -4.89 -21.91
N GLU A 301 8.70 -5.59 -22.95
CA GLU A 301 10.12 -5.88 -23.16
C GLU A 301 10.95 -4.62 -23.44
N GLN A 302 10.46 -3.69 -24.27
CA GLN A 302 11.13 -2.40 -24.48
C GLN A 302 11.26 -1.60 -23.18
N ASN A 303 10.20 -1.59 -22.36
CA ASN A 303 10.24 -0.92 -21.07
C ASN A 303 11.20 -1.61 -20.08
N ALA A 304 11.27 -2.95 -20.12
CA ALA A 304 12.21 -3.71 -19.30
C ALA A 304 13.66 -3.45 -19.73
N ALA A 305 13.93 -3.34 -21.03
CA ALA A 305 15.23 -2.99 -21.57
C ALA A 305 15.61 -1.53 -21.22
N LEU A 306 14.66 -0.60 -21.26
CA LEU A 306 14.86 0.77 -20.80
C LEU A 306 15.24 0.79 -19.31
N ALA A 307 14.48 0.07 -18.47
CA ALA A 307 14.76 -0.07 -17.05
C ALA A 307 16.16 -0.67 -16.80
N LEU A 308 16.49 -1.75 -17.50
CA LEU A 308 17.79 -2.40 -17.41
C LEU A 308 18.93 -1.44 -17.77
N SER A 309 18.79 -0.68 -18.87
CA SER A 309 19.79 0.31 -19.30
C SER A 309 20.05 1.41 -18.27
N ARG A 310 19.05 1.76 -17.44
CA ARG A 310 19.24 2.69 -16.33
C ARG A 310 20.10 2.09 -15.23
N THR A 311 19.86 0.83 -14.86
CA THR A 311 20.69 0.13 -13.87
C THR A 311 22.15 -0.01 -14.32
N GLU A 312 22.39 -0.16 -15.62
CA GLU A 312 23.74 -0.32 -16.18
C GLU A 312 24.60 0.94 -16.07
N LYS A 313 23.98 2.12 -15.88
CA LYS A 313 24.71 3.37 -15.60
C LYS A 313 25.29 3.39 -14.17
N HIS A 314 24.90 2.45 -13.32
CA HIS A 314 25.41 2.30 -11.96
C HIS A 314 26.29 1.07 -11.85
N GLU A 315 27.56 1.26 -11.47
CA GLU A 315 28.54 0.17 -11.36
C GLU A 315 28.11 -0.94 -10.40
N LYS A 316 27.32 -0.60 -9.38
CA LYS A 316 26.83 -1.54 -8.35
C LYS A 316 25.58 -2.31 -8.77
N GLY A 317 25.06 -2.06 -9.97
CA GLY A 317 23.77 -2.56 -10.41
C GLY A 317 22.59 -1.83 -9.77
N GLY A 318 21.40 -2.37 -9.93
CA GLY A 318 20.16 -1.79 -9.43
C GLY A 318 18.92 -2.55 -9.90
N LEU A 319 17.79 -2.14 -9.34
CA LEU A 319 16.44 -2.56 -9.72
C LEU A 319 15.69 -1.32 -10.20
N VAL A 320 15.17 -1.37 -11.43
CA VAL A 320 14.35 -0.30 -12.00
C VAL A 320 13.06 -0.89 -12.53
N ILE A 321 11.95 -0.20 -12.30
CA ILE A 321 10.64 -0.50 -12.88
C ILE A 321 10.27 0.65 -13.81
N ALA A 322 9.80 0.31 -15.02
CA ALA A 322 9.39 1.28 -16.03
C ALA A 322 8.07 0.89 -16.68
N ASP A 323 7.33 1.89 -17.14
CA ASP A 323 6.17 1.76 -18.02
C ASP A 323 6.28 2.76 -19.18
N GLU A 324 5.19 2.98 -19.92
CA GLU A 324 5.14 3.93 -21.04
C GLU A 324 5.53 5.37 -20.69
N THR A 325 5.48 5.76 -19.40
CA THR A 325 5.86 7.10 -18.94
C THR A 325 7.35 7.22 -18.61
N GLY A 326 8.09 6.11 -18.61
CA GLY A 326 9.50 6.03 -18.23
C GLY A 326 9.68 5.26 -16.93
N ALA A 327 10.76 5.55 -16.19
CA ALA A 327 11.00 4.88 -14.90
C ALA A 327 10.05 5.42 -13.83
N ILE A 328 9.39 4.50 -13.13
CA ILE A 328 8.44 4.79 -12.07
C ILE A 328 9.01 4.48 -10.68
N GLU A 329 9.98 3.57 -10.59
CA GLU A 329 10.66 3.22 -9.35
C GLU A 329 12.11 2.84 -9.64
N GLU A 330 13.03 3.35 -8.82
CA GLU A 330 14.45 3.04 -8.91
C GLU A 330 15.00 2.70 -7.52
N THR A 331 15.54 1.50 -7.38
CA THR A 331 16.18 1.00 -6.16
C THR A 331 17.63 0.67 -6.47
N PHE A 332 18.55 1.36 -5.79
CA PHE A 332 19.99 1.12 -5.90
C PHE A 332 20.55 0.62 -4.57
N PRO A 333 21.56 -0.26 -4.59
CA PRO A 333 22.19 -0.72 -3.37
C PRO A 333 22.82 0.45 -2.59
N HIS A 334 22.29 0.74 -1.40
CA HIS A 334 22.89 1.70 -0.46
C HIS A 334 24.12 1.14 0.27
N LEU A 335 24.28 -0.19 0.26
CA LEU A 335 25.42 -0.87 0.86
C LEU A 335 26.54 -1.04 -0.19
N PRO A 336 27.82 -1.01 0.24
CA PRO A 336 28.90 -1.47 -0.62
C PRO A 336 28.54 -2.85 -1.20
N PRO A 337 28.87 -3.14 -2.47
CA PRO A 337 28.77 -4.49 -2.99
C PRO A 337 29.47 -5.46 -2.05
N LEU A 338 29.06 -6.74 -2.10
CA LEU A 338 29.58 -7.91 -1.38
C LEU A 338 31.10 -8.13 -1.44
N ALA A 339 31.87 -7.17 -1.94
CA ALA A 339 33.21 -6.91 -1.45
C ALA A 339 33.17 -6.41 0.01
N PHE A 340 32.77 -7.27 0.95
CA PHE A 340 33.71 -7.48 2.04
C PHE A 340 34.94 -7.95 1.30
N GLN A 341 35.85 -7.02 1.08
CA GLN A 341 37.02 -7.20 0.24
C GLN A 341 37.57 -8.61 0.51
N SER A 342 38.15 -9.26 -0.49
CA SER A 342 39.15 -10.32 -0.27
C SER A 342 40.38 -9.82 0.54
N ARG A 343 40.20 -8.77 1.35
CA ARG A 343 41.03 -8.07 2.30
C ARG A 343 40.11 -7.56 3.42
N SER A 344 39.73 -8.42 4.35
CA SER A 344 39.63 -7.87 5.69
C SER A 344 41.06 -7.43 6.02
N ASP A 345 41.34 -6.12 5.98
CA ASP A 345 42.64 -5.59 6.40
C ASP A 345 42.85 -5.74 7.92
N ASP A 346 41.91 -6.40 8.61
CA ASP A 346 41.99 -6.79 10.01
C ASP A 346 42.43 -8.27 10.12
N PRO A 347 43.72 -8.53 10.42
CA PRO A 347 44.27 -9.87 10.52
C PRO A 347 43.57 -10.73 11.59
N ASP A 348 43.02 -10.10 12.63
CA ASP A 348 42.38 -10.78 13.76
C ASP A 348 41.03 -11.38 13.36
N VAL A 349 40.22 -10.65 12.58
CA VAL A 349 38.94 -11.17 12.04
C VAL A 349 39.19 -12.36 11.10
N ILE A 350 40.22 -12.30 10.25
CA ILE A 350 40.59 -13.40 9.37
C ILE A 350 41.03 -14.63 10.18
N GLU A 351 41.81 -14.44 11.23
CA GLU A 351 42.26 -15.54 12.08
C GLU A 351 41.10 -16.19 12.83
N ARG A 352 40.19 -15.39 13.39
CA ARG A 352 38.97 -15.86 14.06
C ARG A 352 38.06 -16.63 13.11
N LEU A 353 37.91 -16.18 11.86
CA LEU A 353 37.15 -16.89 10.81
C LEU A 353 37.78 -18.24 10.45
N LYS A 354 39.11 -18.30 10.32
CA LYS A 354 39.84 -19.56 10.09
C LYS A 354 39.65 -20.54 11.24
N ARG A 355 39.75 -20.08 12.49
CA ARG A 355 39.53 -20.91 13.69
C ARG A 355 38.08 -21.40 13.79
N ALA A 356 37.11 -20.58 13.38
CA ALA A 356 35.69 -20.93 13.31
C ALA A 356 35.31 -21.82 12.11
N GLY A 357 36.24 -22.05 11.15
CA GLY A 357 35.95 -22.83 9.94
C GLY A 357 34.89 -22.19 9.03
N VAL A 358 34.72 -20.87 9.08
CA VAL A 358 33.78 -20.10 8.26
C VAL A 358 34.55 -19.27 7.25
N SER A 359 34.21 -19.38 5.96
CA SER A 359 34.88 -18.58 4.93
C SER A 359 34.48 -17.11 5.03
N ALA A 360 35.40 -16.19 4.69
CA ALA A 360 35.12 -14.76 4.65
C ALA A 360 33.91 -14.42 3.75
N ALA A 361 33.75 -15.14 2.64
CA ALA A 361 32.58 -15.03 1.76
C ALA A 361 31.27 -15.42 2.47
N THR A 362 31.28 -16.49 3.27
CA THR A 362 30.10 -16.92 4.05
C THR A 362 29.78 -15.92 5.16
N PHE A 363 30.81 -15.41 5.84
CA PHE A 363 30.66 -14.38 6.87
C PHE A 363 30.08 -13.08 6.30
N GLY A 364 30.60 -12.61 5.17
CA GLY A 364 30.06 -11.45 4.45
C GLY A 364 28.58 -11.61 4.10
N LYS A 365 28.18 -12.79 3.59
CA LYS A 365 26.76 -13.08 3.33
C LYS A 365 25.89 -12.99 4.60
N ILE A 366 26.37 -13.49 5.73
CA ILE A 366 25.65 -13.45 7.01
C ILE A 366 25.52 -12.01 7.53
N VAL A 367 26.58 -11.20 7.43
CA VAL A 367 26.55 -9.76 7.76
C VAL A 367 25.55 -9.02 6.85
N SER A 368 25.51 -9.34 5.56
CA SER A 368 24.55 -8.75 4.62
C SER A 368 23.10 -9.14 4.92
N VAL A 369 22.82 -10.38 5.34
CA VAL A 369 21.47 -10.77 5.78
C VAL A 369 21.05 -9.97 7.03
N GLN A 370 21.98 -9.72 7.96
CA GLN A 370 21.69 -8.84 9.09
C GLN A 370 21.37 -7.41 8.66
N ALA A 371 22.18 -6.82 7.79
CA ALA A 371 21.91 -5.46 7.29
C ALA A 371 20.59 -5.38 6.49
N GLY A 372 20.31 -6.38 5.64
CA GLY A 372 19.15 -6.41 4.73
C GLY A 372 17.81 -6.74 5.41
N THR A 373 17.82 -7.39 6.57
CA THR A 373 16.58 -7.67 7.33
C THR A 373 16.04 -6.45 8.09
N GLY A 374 16.76 -5.32 8.08
CA GLY A 374 16.39 -4.11 8.84
C GLY A 374 16.45 -4.29 10.36
N LYS A 375 16.91 -5.46 10.84
CA LYS A 375 17.05 -5.82 12.24
C LYS A 375 18.53 -5.78 12.63
N GLN A 376 18.83 -5.31 13.84
CA GLN A 376 20.20 -5.33 14.41
C GLN A 376 20.67 -6.74 14.83
N SER A 377 19.97 -7.80 14.37
CA SER A 377 20.18 -9.19 14.73
C SER A 377 19.46 -10.15 13.78
N VAL A 378 19.98 -11.37 13.64
CA VAL A 378 19.45 -12.45 12.78
C VAL A 378 19.22 -13.73 13.57
N THR A 379 18.26 -14.54 13.12
CA THR A 379 18.05 -15.91 13.61
C THR A 379 18.62 -16.95 12.63
N ALA A 380 18.76 -18.19 13.09
CA ALA A 380 19.10 -19.31 12.21
C ALA A 380 18.04 -19.54 11.12
N ALA A 381 16.77 -19.19 11.38
CA ALA A 381 15.70 -19.29 10.39
C ALA A 381 15.84 -18.22 9.30
N ASP A 382 16.24 -17.00 9.66
CA ASP A 382 16.53 -15.94 8.70
C ASP A 382 17.66 -16.37 7.75
N LEU A 383 18.77 -16.85 8.31
CA LEU A 383 19.89 -17.34 7.48
C LEU A 383 19.51 -18.53 6.60
N ALA A 384 18.72 -19.48 7.12
CA ALA A 384 18.25 -20.62 6.35
C ALA A 384 17.40 -20.18 5.15
N SER A 385 16.48 -19.23 5.36
CA SER A 385 15.59 -18.69 4.32
C SER A 385 16.31 -17.82 3.29
N TRP A 386 17.21 -16.94 3.74
CA TRP A 386 17.90 -15.99 2.88
C TRP A 386 19.05 -16.60 2.07
N LEU A 387 19.77 -17.55 2.65
CA LEU A 387 20.95 -18.16 2.03
C LEU A 387 20.68 -19.55 1.44
N ASP A 388 19.41 -19.96 1.38
CA ASP A 388 18.94 -21.24 0.87
C ASP A 388 19.76 -22.42 1.43
N MET A 389 19.75 -22.53 2.75
CA MET A 389 20.47 -23.58 3.47
C MET A 389 19.61 -24.23 4.55
N THR A 390 19.97 -25.44 4.96
CA THR A 390 19.20 -26.12 6.01
C THR A 390 19.28 -25.37 7.35
N PRO A 391 18.21 -25.38 8.17
CA PRO A 391 18.25 -24.80 9.52
C PRO A 391 19.38 -25.38 10.37
N ARG A 392 19.75 -26.65 10.16
CA ARG A 392 20.88 -27.29 10.83
C ARG A 392 22.21 -26.64 10.45
N ASN A 393 22.43 -26.34 9.17
CA ASN A 393 23.64 -25.66 8.72
C ASN A 393 23.70 -24.21 9.21
N ALA A 394 22.57 -23.49 9.18
CA ALA A 394 22.48 -22.13 9.71
C ALA A 394 22.80 -22.07 11.21
N ASN A 395 22.23 -22.98 12.02
CA ASN A 395 22.54 -23.08 13.45
C ASN A 395 24.01 -23.42 13.70
N ARG A 396 24.58 -24.33 12.89
CA ARG A 396 26.00 -24.68 12.98
C ARG A 396 26.88 -23.45 12.71
N LEU A 397 26.62 -22.72 11.63
CA LEU A 397 27.40 -21.52 11.27
C LEU A 397 27.33 -20.45 12.36
N LEU A 398 26.14 -20.17 12.91
CA LEU A 398 25.99 -19.21 14.01
C LEU A 398 26.72 -19.65 15.28
N ALA A 399 26.68 -20.94 15.62
CA ALA A 399 27.40 -21.48 16.78
C ALA A 399 28.94 -21.47 16.61
N GLU A 400 29.44 -21.64 15.38
CA GLU A 400 30.88 -21.48 15.09
C GLU A 400 31.31 -20.02 15.19
N LEU A 401 30.50 -19.08 14.66
CA LEU A 401 30.77 -17.65 14.74
C LEU A 401 30.70 -17.14 16.19
N GLU A 402 29.75 -17.64 16.99
CA GLU A 402 29.66 -17.34 18.43
C GLU A 402 30.91 -17.81 19.18
N ARG A 403 31.35 -19.05 18.95
CA ARG A 403 32.60 -19.57 19.52
C ARG A 403 33.84 -18.80 19.07
N GLY A 404 33.83 -18.30 17.83
CA GLY A 404 34.91 -17.47 17.27
C GLY A 404 34.88 -16.00 17.71
N GLY A 405 33.91 -15.59 18.54
CA GLY A 405 33.77 -14.20 18.98
C GLY A 405 33.37 -13.22 17.86
N LEU A 406 32.74 -13.73 16.80
CA LEU A 406 32.28 -12.97 15.63
C LEU A 406 30.75 -12.83 15.56
N ALA A 407 30.05 -13.45 16.52
CA ALA A 407 28.62 -13.30 16.76
C ALA A 407 28.34 -13.33 18.27
N ARG A 408 27.34 -12.58 18.73
CA ARG A 408 26.86 -12.60 20.12
C ARG A 408 25.36 -12.86 20.17
N VAL A 409 24.91 -13.65 21.13
CA VAL A 409 23.47 -13.82 21.39
C VAL A 409 22.96 -12.57 22.09
N VAL A 410 22.01 -11.87 21.46
CA VAL A 410 21.45 -10.60 21.96
C VAL A 410 20.02 -10.76 22.47
N GLY A 411 19.44 -11.96 22.39
CA GLY A 411 18.12 -12.25 22.90
C GLY A 411 17.57 -13.59 22.40
N GLU A 412 16.30 -13.84 22.71
CA GLU A 412 15.54 -14.97 22.21
C GLU A 412 14.19 -14.48 21.65
N GLU A 413 13.84 -14.92 20.46
CA GLU A 413 12.54 -14.68 19.85
C GLU A 413 11.56 -15.78 20.30
N ALA A 414 10.45 -15.38 20.92
CA ALA A 414 9.39 -16.28 21.31
C ALA A 414 8.70 -16.84 20.06
N PRO A 415 8.57 -18.17 19.91
CA PRO A 415 7.92 -18.74 18.75
C PRO A 415 6.39 -18.53 18.82
N ALA A 416 5.74 -18.57 17.65
CA ALA A 416 4.30 -18.89 17.54
C ALA A 416 4.00 -20.22 18.29
N PRO A 417 2.74 -20.55 18.66
CA PRO A 417 2.38 -21.30 19.88
C PRO A 417 2.92 -22.74 20.06
N LYS A 418 3.73 -23.26 19.13
CA LYS A 418 4.57 -24.46 19.31
C LYS A 418 5.96 -24.27 18.69
N GLY A 419 6.99 -24.25 19.53
CA GLY A 419 8.40 -24.26 19.10
C GLY A 419 9.37 -24.05 20.27
N ARG A 420 10.64 -24.44 20.10
CA ARG A 420 11.73 -24.09 21.04
C ARG A 420 12.15 -22.63 20.78
N PRO A 421 12.47 -21.82 21.81
CA PRO A 421 12.91 -20.44 21.65
C PRO A 421 14.04 -20.30 20.63
N ARG A 422 13.97 -19.28 19.76
CA ARG A 422 14.96 -19.04 18.70
C ARG A 422 15.96 -17.99 19.18
N LYS A 423 17.24 -18.36 19.25
CA LYS A 423 18.31 -17.40 19.59
C LYS A 423 18.43 -16.32 18.52
N LEU A 424 18.53 -15.07 18.95
CA LEU A 424 18.86 -13.90 18.12
C LEU A 424 20.35 -13.62 18.24
N PHE A 425 21.04 -13.54 17.10
CA PHE A 425 22.47 -13.27 17.02
C PHE A 425 22.72 -11.90 16.42
N ARG A 426 23.62 -11.13 17.02
CA ARG A 426 24.24 -9.97 16.37
C ARG A 426 25.60 -10.36 15.84
N ILE A 427 25.81 -10.15 14.55
CA ILE A 427 27.00 -10.48 13.80
C ILE A 427 27.88 -9.23 13.70
N GLY A 428 29.15 -9.36 14.06
CA GLY A 428 30.11 -8.26 14.05
C GLY A 428 31.33 -8.59 14.92
N ALA A 429 32.50 -8.08 14.54
CA ALA A 429 33.67 -8.08 15.39
C ALA A 429 33.63 -6.77 16.21
N GLU A 430 32.99 -6.79 17.37
CA GLU A 430 33.12 -5.71 18.34
C GLU A 430 34.16 -6.14 19.40
N GLU A 431 35.18 -5.30 19.60
CA GLU A 431 36.00 -5.34 20.82
C GLU A 431 35.07 -5.23 22.02
N GLY A 432 35.34 -6.03 23.07
CA GLY A 432 34.49 -6.11 24.23
C GLY A 432 34.10 -4.72 24.75
N GLU A 433 32.81 -4.52 25.02
CA GLU A 433 32.34 -3.48 25.91
C GLU A 433 33.21 -3.56 27.17
N ARG A 434 34.08 -2.55 27.37
CA ARG A 434 34.66 -2.29 28.67
C ARG A 434 33.49 -2.08 29.62
N ALA A 435 33.34 -3.01 30.54
CA ALA A 435 32.64 -2.75 31.78
C ALA A 435 33.42 -1.65 32.51
N GLU A 436 32.87 -0.44 32.55
CA GLU A 436 33.27 0.75 33.35
C GLU A 436 32.27 1.85 32.95
N ASP A 437 31.43 2.47 33.77
CA ASP A 437 31.26 2.44 35.21
C ASP A 437 29.77 2.62 35.53
N ARG A 438 29.32 1.91 36.58
CA ARG A 438 28.21 2.40 37.40
C ARG A 438 28.80 3.47 38.30
N ASP A 439 28.32 4.69 38.16
CA ASP A 439 27.97 5.56 39.28
C ASP A 439 26.83 6.49 38.87
#